data_AF-A0A5B8UUK4-F1
#
_entry.id   AF-A0A5B8UUK4-F1
#
_cell.length_a   1.000
_cell.length_b   1.000
_cell.length_c   1.000
_cell.angle_alpha   90.00
_cell.angle_beta   90.00
_cell.angle_gamma   90.00
#
_symmetry.space_group_name_H-M   'P 1'
#
loop_
_entity.id
_entity.type
_entity.pdbx_description
1 polymer ?
#
loop_
_entity_poly.entity_id
_entity_poly.type
_entity_poly.pdbx_seq_one_letter_code
_entity_poly.pdbx_strand_id
1 'polypeptide(L)'
;MGKDVLGTVYETLLCSPGMNEAVKIDQKISRKTVLLLSGVIERSLKEGATVGDDLVGIVPAEDIGALKKFSDECLEKAGLKQLQDKLKALQK
;
A
#
# COMPACT_ATOMS: atom_id res chain seq x y z
N MET A 1 -10.07 13.54 25.76
CA MET A 1 -9.40 14.27 24.66
C MET A 1 -8.01 13.69 24.47
N GLY A 2 -7.90 12.50 23.86
CA GLY A 2 -6.64 11.76 23.74
C GLY A 2 -6.55 10.97 22.43
N LYS A 3 -7.12 11.51 21.35
CA LYS A 3 -6.94 11.01 19.99
C LYS A 3 -5.98 11.95 19.27
N ASP A 4 -5.08 11.38 18.47
CA ASP A 4 -4.26 12.02 17.43
C ASP A 4 -2.88 12.58 17.74
N VAL A 5 -2.20 12.16 18.82
CA VAL A 5 -0.74 12.37 18.88
C VAL A 5 -0.04 11.55 17.78
N LEU A 6 -0.47 10.30 17.57
CA LEU A 6 0.13 9.40 16.58
C LEU A 6 -0.11 9.89 15.14
N GLY A 7 -1.33 10.32 14.81
CA GLY A 7 -1.66 10.93 13.51
C GLY A 7 -0.80 12.15 13.22
N THR A 8 -0.71 13.07 14.19
CA THR A 8 0.13 14.28 14.06
C THR A 8 1.62 13.96 13.84
N VAL A 9 2.14 12.93 14.53
CA VAL A 9 3.52 12.48 14.34
C VAL A 9 3.73 11.91 12.94
N TYR A 10 2.81 11.08 12.44
CA TYR A 10 2.88 10.55 11.09
C TYR A 10 2.81 11.64 10.02
N GLU A 11 1.88 12.60 10.14
CA GLU A 11 1.79 13.74 9.22
C GLU A 11 3.10 14.54 9.20
N THR A 12 3.68 14.81 10.37
CA THR A 12 4.94 15.55 10.48
C THR A 12 6.10 14.77 9.85
N LEU A 13 6.15 13.45 10.07
CA LEU A 13 7.16 12.59 9.47
C LEU A 13 7.02 12.56 7.95
N LEU A 14 5.81 12.38 7.41
CA LEU A 14 5.56 12.38 5.96
C LEU A 14 5.91 13.72 5.30
N CYS A 15 5.79 14.83 6.02
CA CYS A 15 6.21 16.16 5.56
C CYS A 15 7.72 16.43 5.68
N SER A 16 8.50 15.52 6.26
CA SER A 16 9.92 15.75 6.51
C SER A 16 10.73 15.77 5.21
N PRO A 17 11.73 16.65 5.08
CA PRO A 17 12.60 16.68 3.91
C PRO A 17 13.32 15.34 3.77
N GLY A 18 13.37 14.80 2.54
CA GLY A 18 13.94 13.48 2.25
C GLY A 18 12.92 12.36 2.07
N MET A 19 11.69 12.51 2.57
CA MET A 19 10.67 11.45 2.49
C MET A 19 10.14 11.19 1.07
N ASN A 20 10.27 12.18 0.18
CA ASN A 20 9.94 12.06 -1.24
C ASN A 20 11.13 11.65 -2.11
N GLU A 21 12.30 11.35 -1.52
CA GLU A 21 13.46 10.93 -2.29
C GLU A 21 13.27 9.51 -2.82
N ALA A 22 13.59 9.31 -4.10
CA ALA A 22 13.51 8.00 -4.72
C ALA A 22 14.60 7.07 -4.18
N VAL A 23 14.19 5.98 -3.53
CA VAL A 23 15.08 4.94 -3.03
C VAL A 23 15.03 3.70 -3.92
N LYS A 24 16.19 3.07 -4.13
CA LYS A 24 16.27 1.78 -4.85
C LYS A 24 16.04 0.64 -3.86
N ILE A 25 15.00 -0.16 -4.11
CA ILE A 25 14.67 -1.35 -3.31
C ILE A 25 15.02 -2.60 -4.12
N ASP A 26 16.05 -3.34 -3.70
CA ASP A 26 16.38 -4.67 -4.24
C ASP A 26 15.73 -5.74 -3.35
N GLN A 27 14.78 -6.50 -3.90
CA GLN A 27 13.99 -7.48 -3.14
C GLN A 27 13.99 -8.82 -3.86
N LYS A 28 14.37 -9.89 -3.14
CA LYS A 28 14.19 -11.28 -3.55
C LYS A 28 13.07 -11.91 -2.73
N ILE A 29 11.84 -11.72 -3.17
CA ILE A 29 10.64 -12.30 -2.52
C ILE A 29 9.94 -13.30 -3.42
N SER A 30 9.21 -14.24 -2.81
CA SER A 30 8.48 -15.27 -3.55
C SER A 30 7.24 -14.69 -4.24
N ARG A 31 6.80 -15.33 -5.33
CA ARG A 31 5.52 -15.01 -5.99
C ARG A 31 4.33 -15.00 -5.02
N LYS A 32 4.32 -15.92 -4.05
CA LYS A 32 3.32 -15.97 -2.98
C LYS A 32 3.32 -14.68 -2.15
N THR A 33 4.50 -14.22 -1.77
CA THR A 33 4.66 -12.98 -0.98
C THR A 33 4.16 -11.77 -1.76
N VAL A 34 4.51 -11.66 -3.05
CA VAL A 34 4.04 -10.57 -3.91
C VAL A 34 2.51 -10.56 -4.02
N LEU A 35 1.91 -11.72 -4.26
CA LEU A 35 0.45 -11.86 -4.39
C LEU A 35 -0.29 -11.49 -3.10
N LEU A 36 0.24 -11.90 -1.95
CA LEU A 36 -0.33 -11.55 -0.65
C LEU A 36 -0.18 -10.06 -0.35
N LEU A 37 0.99 -9.49 -0.66
CA LEU A 37 1.25 -8.05 -0.47
C LEU A 37 0.27 -7.20 -1.27
N SER A 38 0.06 -7.53 -2.55
CA SER A 38 -0.90 -6.79 -3.38
C SER A 38 -2.32 -6.88 -2.84
N GLY A 39 -2.72 -8.06 -2.33
CA GLY A 39 -4.03 -8.24 -1.71
C GLY A 39 -4.21 -7.44 -0.41
N VAL A 40 -3.16 -7.33 0.41
CA VAL A 40 -3.18 -6.52 1.65
C VAL A 40 -3.27 -5.03 1.32
N ILE A 41 -2.49 -4.54 0.36
CA ILE A 41 -2.54 -3.14 -0.09
C ILE A 41 -3.94 -2.83 -0.66
N GLU A 42 -4.47 -3.65 -1.55
CA GLU A 42 -5.81 -3.44 -2.12
C GLU A 42 -6.92 -3.46 -1.06
N ARG A 43 -6.83 -4.36 -0.08
CA ARG A 43 -7.82 -4.47 1.00
C ARG A 43 -7.75 -3.30 1.96
N SER A 44 -6.54 -2.85 2.32
CA SER A 44 -6.35 -1.71 3.22
C SER A 44 -6.80 -0.40 2.58
N LEU A 45 -6.70 -0.26 1.25
CA LEU A 45 -7.12 0.93 0.51
C LEU A 45 -8.61 0.95 0.10
N LYS A 46 -9.41 -0.08 0.43
CA LYS A 46 -10.86 -0.06 0.18
C LYS A 46 -11.58 0.80 1.22
N GLU A 47 -12.44 1.70 0.77
CA GLU A 47 -13.28 2.53 1.64
C GLU A 47 -14.11 1.65 2.59
N GLY A 48 -14.06 1.97 3.90
CA GLY A 48 -14.78 1.23 4.94
C GLY A 48 -14.07 -0.02 5.47
N ALA A 49 -12.81 -0.27 5.09
CA ALA A 49 -12.01 -1.31 5.72
C ALA A 49 -11.71 -0.95 7.19
N THR A 50 -12.36 -1.63 8.14
CA THR A 50 -12.02 -1.62 9.57
C THR A 50 -10.74 -2.40 9.84
N VAL A 51 -9.69 -2.16 9.06
CA VAL A 51 -8.34 -2.59 9.43
C VAL A 51 -7.90 -1.59 10.48
N GLY A 52 -7.85 -2.05 11.74
CA GLY A 52 -7.75 -1.22 12.94
C GLY A 52 -6.95 0.07 12.77
N ASP A 53 -7.62 1.19 13.04
CA ASP A 53 -7.19 2.56 13.36
C ASP A 53 -5.93 3.24 12.73
N ASP A 54 -4.91 2.59 12.14
CA ASP A 54 -3.54 3.12 12.34
C ASP A 54 -2.71 3.63 11.15
N LEU A 55 -3.19 3.76 9.90
CA LEU A 55 -2.36 4.40 8.84
C LEU A 55 -3.12 4.94 7.64
N VAL A 56 -4.13 4.23 7.15
CA VAL A 56 -4.83 4.57 5.89
C VAL A 56 -5.57 5.92 5.99
N GLY A 57 -6.04 6.30 7.17
CA GLY A 57 -6.67 7.61 7.39
C GLY A 57 -5.69 8.80 7.45
N ILE A 58 -4.38 8.52 7.60
CA ILE A 58 -3.31 9.53 7.71
C ILE A 58 -2.58 9.70 6.37
N VAL A 59 -2.67 8.71 5.47
CA VAL A 59 -1.97 8.73 4.18
C VAL A 59 -2.69 9.63 3.17
N PRO A 60 -2.00 10.62 2.58
CA PRO A 60 -2.53 11.45 1.50
C PRO A 60 -3.05 10.64 0.31
N ALA A 61 -4.09 11.14 -0.36
CA ALA A 61 -4.67 10.47 -1.54
C ALA A 61 -3.67 10.27 -2.69
N GLU A 62 -2.66 11.14 -2.79
CA GLU A 62 -1.55 11.02 -3.74
C GLU A 62 -0.65 9.80 -3.45
N ASP A 63 -0.34 9.55 -2.18
CA ASP A 63 0.50 8.43 -1.74
C ASP A 63 -0.24 7.09 -1.87
N ILE A 64 -1.57 7.09 -1.72
CA ILE A 64 -2.41 5.94 -2.04
C ILE A 64 -2.23 5.51 -3.51
N GLY A 65 -2.13 6.48 -4.43
CA GLY A 65 -1.86 6.23 -5.84
C GLY A 65 -0.48 5.60 -6.06
N ALA A 66 0.55 6.12 -5.37
CA ALA A 66 1.90 5.59 -5.42
C ALA A 66 1.97 4.15 -4.89
N LEU A 67 1.29 3.84 -3.79
CA LEU A 67 1.22 2.48 -3.22
C LEU A 67 0.52 1.49 -4.15
N LYS A 68 -0.58 1.90 -4.80
CA LYS A 68 -1.25 1.07 -5.81
C LYS A 68 -0.33 0.78 -7.00
N LYS A 69 0.36 1.82 -7.49
CA LYS A 69 1.31 1.68 -8.60
C LYS A 69 2.46 0.74 -8.23
N PHE A 70 3.03 0.88 -7.03
CA PHE A 70 4.07 -0.02 -6.54
C PHE A 70 3.61 -1.48 -6.46
N SER A 71 2.40 -1.72 -5.93
CA SER A 71 1.80 -3.06 -5.90
C SER A 71 1.66 -3.66 -7.30
N ASP A 72 1.22 -2.86 -8.27
CA ASP A 72 1.09 -3.28 -9.66
C ASP A 72 2.44 -3.58 -10.32
N GLU A 73 3.46 -2.76 -10.08
CA GLU A 73 4.82 -3.02 -10.55
C GLU A 73 5.41 -4.31 -9.95
N CYS A 74 5.15 -4.60 -8.68
CA CYS A 74 5.57 -5.86 -8.06
C CYS A 74 4.88 -7.06 -8.72
N LEU A 75 3.58 -6.97 -8.99
CA LEU A 75 2.83 -8.02 -9.69
C LEU A 75 3.32 -8.24 -11.11
N GLU A 76 3.64 -7.16 -11.83
CA GLU A 76 4.20 -7.21 -13.18
C GLU A 76 5.57 -7.89 -13.18
N LYS A 77 6.49 -7.45 -12.31
CA LYS A 77 7.84 -8.05 -12.16
C LYS A 77 7.78 -9.53 -11.75
N ALA A 78 6.77 -9.93 -10.99
CA ALA A 78 6.56 -11.32 -10.58
C ALA A 78 5.86 -12.20 -11.64
N GLY A 79 5.34 -11.59 -12.72
CA GLY A 79 4.54 -12.27 -13.74
C GLY A 79 3.15 -12.68 -13.25
N LEU A 80 2.62 -11.99 -12.24
CA LEU A 80 1.37 -12.34 -11.54
C LEU A 80 0.21 -11.41 -11.88
N LYS A 81 0.44 -10.32 -12.62
CA LYS A 81 -0.60 -9.32 -12.94
C LYS A 81 -1.87 -9.96 -13.52
N GLN A 82 -1.72 -10.79 -14.56
CA GLN A 82 -2.85 -11.48 -15.19
C GLN A 82 -3.58 -12.44 -14.23
N LEU A 83 -2.85 -13.09 -13.32
CA LEU A 83 -3.44 -13.97 -12.32
C LEU A 83 -4.27 -13.16 -11.32
N GLN A 84 -3.74 -12.04 -10.84
CA GLN A 84 -4.44 -11.13 -9.94
C GLN A 84 -5.73 -10.61 -10.56
N ASP A 85 -5.70 -10.20 -11.84
CA ASP A 85 -6.90 -9.70 -12.53
C ASP A 85 -7.98 -10.78 -12.68
N LYS A 86 -7.58 -12.02 -12.98
CA LYS A 86 -8.51 -13.17 -13.01
C LYS A 86 -9.11 -13.44 -11.62
N LEU A 87 -8.29 -13.40 -10.57
CA LEU A 87 -8.76 -13.58 -9.19
C LEU A 87 -9.76 -12.50 -8.78
N LYS A 88 -9.50 -11.24 -9.15
CA LYS A 88 -10.45 -10.12 -8.91
C LYS A 88 -11.77 -10.33 -9.64
N ALA A 89 -11.74 -10.85 -10.87
CA ALA A 89 -12.95 -11.16 -11.63
C ALA A 89 -13.77 -12.29 -11.00
N LEU A 90 -13.12 -13.20 -10.26
CA LEU A 90 -13.79 -14.29 -9.53
C LEU A 90 -14.33 -13.86 -8.15
N GLN A 91 -13.82 -12.75 -7.58
CA GLN A 91 -14.28 -12.20 -6.31
C GLN A 91 -15.43 -11.18 -6.46
N LYS A 92 -15.92 -10.96 -7.69
CA LYS A 92 -17.08 -10.12 -7.99
C LYS A 92 -18.39 -10.89 -7.93
#